data_AF-A0A5M9GGC3-F1
#
_entry.id   AF-A0A5M9GGC3-F1
#
_cell.length_a   1.000
_cell.length_b   1.000
_cell.length_c   1.000
_cell.angle_alpha   90.00
_cell.angle_beta   90.00
_cell.angle_gamma   90.00
#
_symmetry.space_group_name_H-M   'P 1'
#
loop_
_entity.id
_entity.type
_entity.pdbx_description
1 polymer ?
#
loop_
_entity_poly.entity_id
_entity_poly.type
_entity_poly.pdbx_seq_one_letter_code
_entity_poly.pdbx_strand_id
1 'polypeptide(L)'
;MSILQSHFESRRRYIVDRLKQPGYEEQSIQWIQKAKKEIAENLEEMIELLFLDAEDEPCLPPIACFMVKELQTNKEYQTFATMTDEQLQKLNQIDREEILESTLQIINEITNLQRTIFVMLHQNKENILMGFYQKNPQKNSTLHYDENDRHGFDKSIYQNKIRSLQNDIRVVSFKKFCSNEPVPSPENLEAFKNRYETVVLPKVQEIVSLIEPNLVKLDIFLNPIIQYGVGQIDLKGMLKKLDENLTALHEISKVEYCPTLEMTVKEYLFLEAMNNAGKVKELQPSK
;
A
#
# COMPACT_ATOMS: atom_id res chain seq x y z
N MET A 1 12.95 -8.33 -10.89
CA MET A 1 12.46 -7.28 -9.97
C MET A 1 11.97 -7.96 -8.69
N SER A 2 12.32 -7.46 -7.50
CA SER A 2 11.87 -8.12 -6.25
C SER A 2 10.36 -7.93 -6.04
N ILE A 3 9.69 -8.86 -5.34
CA ILE A 3 8.25 -8.75 -5.02
C ILE A 3 7.96 -7.43 -4.28
N LEU A 4 8.83 -7.06 -3.33
CA LEU A 4 8.75 -5.80 -2.58
C LEU A 4 8.84 -4.57 -3.50
N GLN A 5 9.76 -4.58 -4.48
CA GLN A 5 9.91 -3.48 -5.43
C GLN A 5 8.68 -3.35 -6.33
N SER A 6 8.17 -4.46 -6.84
CA SER A 6 6.95 -4.47 -7.65
C SER A 6 5.73 -3.97 -6.87
N HIS A 7 5.63 -4.30 -5.57
CA HIS A 7 4.59 -3.80 -4.68
C HIS A 7 4.65 -2.27 -4.54
N PHE A 8 5.81 -1.71 -4.21
CA PHE A 8 5.98 -0.25 -4.08
C PHE A 8 5.73 0.51 -5.39
N GLU A 9 6.20 -0.02 -6.53
CA GLU A 9 5.94 0.58 -7.84
C GLU A 9 4.44 0.56 -8.17
N SER A 10 3.76 -0.57 -7.93
CA SER A 10 2.31 -0.69 -8.14
C SER A 10 1.50 0.28 -7.28
N ARG A 11 2.00 0.54 -6.07
CA ARG A 11 1.37 1.43 -5.10
C ARG A 11 1.49 2.89 -5.52
N ARG A 12 2.70 3.35 -5.88
CA ARG A 12 2.91 4.72 -6.39
C ARG A 12 2.13 4.97 -7.68
N ARG A 13 2.07 3.97 -8.57
CA ARG A 13 1.24 3.99 -9.78
C ARG A 13 -0.23 4.24 -9.45
N TYR A 14 -0.79 3.50 -8.49
CA TYR A 14 -2.18 3.68 -8.07
C TYR A 14 -2.48 5.09 -7.54
N ILE A 15 -1.59 5.65 -6.71
CA ILE A 15 -1.74 7.02 -6.20
C ILE A 15 -1.82 8.00 -7.37
N VAL A 16 -0.88 7.91 -8.29
CA VAL A 16 -0.79 8.79 -9.46
C VAL A 16 -2.02 8.64 -10.36
N ASP A 17 -2.49 7.43 -10.64
CA ASP A 17 -3.69 7.22 -11.46
C ASP A 17 -4.95 7.84 -10.85
N ARG A 18 -5.02 7.93 -9.52
CA ARG A 18 -6.11 8.63 -8.82
C ARG A 18 -5.97 10.15 -8.94
N LEU A 19 -4.76 10.68 -8.81
CA LEU A 19 -4.47 12.11 -8.92
C LEU A 19 -4.77 12.68 -10.32
N LYS A 20 -4.89 11.83 -11.34
CA LYS A 20 -5.35 12.22 -12.68
C LYS A 20 -6.86 12.45 -12.77
N GLN A 21 -7.65 11.87 -11.87
CA GLN A 21 -9.11 11.91 -11.96
C GLN A 21 -9.65 13.34 -11.76
N PRO A 22 -10.78 13.68 -12.38
CA PRO A 22 -11.47 14.94 -12.11
C PRO A 22 -11.79 15.09 -10.61
N GLY A 23 -11.56 16.28 -10.05
CA GLY A 23 -11.78 16.56 -8.62
C GLY A 23 -10.57 16.35 -7.71
N TYR A 24 -9.41 15.96 -8.26
CA TYR A 24 -8.14 15.80 -7.53
C TYR A 24 -7.08 16.83 -7.94
N GLU A 25 -7.51 17.97 -8.50
CA GLU A 25 -6.61 18.99 -9.06
C GLU A 25 -5.69 19.60 -8.00
N GLU A 26 -6.22 19.91 -6.82
CA GLU A 26 -5.43 20.49 -5.74
C GLU A 26 -4.43 19.46 -5.15
N GLN A 27 -4.88 18.22 -4.97
CA GLN A 27 -4.06 17.14 -4.41
C GLN A 27 -2.92 16.76 -5.37
N SER A 28 -3.19 16.77 -6.68
CA SER A 28 -2.15 16.49 -7.68
C SER A 28 -1.05 17.55 -7.69
N ILE A 29 -1.40 18.83 -7.50
CA ILE A 29 -0.42 19.91 -7.37
C ILE A 29 0.40 19.76 -6.09
N GLN A 30 -0.26 19.50 -4.95
CA GLN A 30 0.42 19.26 -3.68
C GLN A 30 1.39 18.08 -3.76
N TRP A 31 0.98 17.00 -4.42
CA TRP A 31 1.83 15.83 -4.64
C TRP A 31 3.06 16.16 -5.49
N ILE A 32 2.90 16.93 -6.59
CA ILE A 32 4.04 17.38 -7.41
C ILE A 32 5.01 18.24 -6.58
N GLN A 33 4.50 19.18 -5.78
CA GLN A 33 5.33 20.02 -4.91
C GLN A 33 6.12 19.19 -3.89
N LYS A 34 5.47 18.19 -3.29
CA LYS A 34 6.11 17.26 -2.36
C LYS A 34 7.20 16.44 -3.05
N ALA A 35 6.87 15.86 -4.20
CA ALA A 35 7.79 15.07 -5.01
C ALA A 35 9.04 15.87 -5.42
N LYS A 36 8.91 17.15 -5.77
CA LYS A 36 10.07 18.02 -6.05
C LYS A 36 11.06 18.06 -4.90
N LYS A 37 10.56 18.32 -3.69
CA LYS A 37 11.38 18.44 -2.48
C LYS A 37 12.07 17.10 -2.19
N GLU A 38 11.31 16.02 -2.22
CA GLU A 38 11.83 14.68 -1.95
C GLU A 38 12.88 14.24 -2.97
N ILE A 39 12.64 14.45 -4.27
CA ILE A 39 13.61 14.13 -5.32
C ILE A 39 14.93 14.88 -5.07
N ALA A 40 14.87 16.17 -4.75
CA ALA A 40 16.06 16.97 -4.46
C ALA A 40 16.83 16.44 -3.24
N GLU A 41 16.13 16.15 -2.14
CA GLU A 41 16.74 15.63 -0.90
C GLU A 41 17.41 14.27 -1.10
N ASN A 42 16.80 13.37 -1.87
CA ASN A 42 17.36 12.03 -2.14
C ASN A 42 18.51 12.06 -3.15
N LEU A 43 18.47 12.96 -4.14
CA LEU A 43 19.61 13.18 -5.02
C LEU A 43 20.82 13.70 -4.23
N GLU A 44 20.60 14.65 -3.32
CA GLU A 44 21.64 15.16 -2.44
C GLU A 44 22.24 14.06 -1.55
N GLU A 45 21.39 13.23 -0.92
CA GLU A 45 21.84 12.08 -0.14
C GLU A 45 22.68 11.11 -0.98
N MET A 46 22.21 10.72 -2.16
CA MET A 46 22.97 9.80 -3.03
C MET A 46 24.34 10.37 -3.44
N ILE A 47 24.44 11.68 -3.65
CA ILE A 47 25.71 12.35 -3.94
C ILE A 47 26.65 12.28 -2.74
N GLU A 48 26.16 12.56 -1.53
CA GLU A 48 26.92 12.44 -0.29
C GLU A 48 27.42 10.99 -0.09
N LEU A 49 26.57 10.00 -0.33
CA LEU A 49 26.93 8.57 -0.26
C LEU A 49 27.99 8.19 -1.31
N LEU A 50 27.91 8.74 -2.53
CA LEU A 50 28.94 8.55 -3.56
C LEU A 50 30.29 9.16 -3.15
N PHE A 51 30.27 10.32 -2.46
CA PHE A 51 31.50 10.91 -1.92
C PHE A 51 32.10 10.06 -0.80
N LEU A 52 31.27 9.51 0.09
CA LEU A 52 31.73 8.58 1.14
C LEU A 52 32.37 7.31 0.56
N ASP A 53 31.88 6.84 -0.59
CA ASP A 53 32.47 5.67 -1.23
C ASP A 53 33.80 5.95 -1.94
N ALA A 54 34.06 7.21 -2.32
CA ALA A 54 35.25 7.60 -3.08
C ALA A 54 36.56 7.55 -2.27
N GLU A 55 36.49 7.34 -0.95
CA GLU A 55 37.63 7.03 -0.09
C GLU A 55 38.13 5.58 -0.34
N ASP A 56 39.34 5.25 0.13
CA ASP A 56 40.08 4.01 -0.20
C ASP A 56 39.17 2.77 -0.33
N GLU A 57 39.31 2.07 -1.48
CA GLU A 57 38.52 0.90 -1.91
C GLU A 57 37.02 1.19 -2.16
N PRO A 58 36.65 1.82 -3.29
CA PRO A 58 35.25 2.06 -3.64
C PRO A 58 34.49 0.75 -3.90
N CYS A 59 33.29 0.63 -3.33
CA CYS A 59 32.41 -0.53 -3.49
C CYS A 59 31.23 -0.26 -4.43
N LEU A 60 30.94 1.01 -4.75
CA LEU A 60 29.89 1.38 -5.68
C LEU A 60 30.42 1.29 -7.13
N PRO A 61 29.64 0.69 -8.04
CA PRO A 61 30.05 0.59 -9.43
C PRO A 61 30.02 1.98 -10.08
N PRO A 62 30.94 2.29 -11.01
CA PRO A 62 30.97 3.61 -11.68
C PRO A 62 29.64 4.02 -12.33
N ILE A 63 28.82 3.03 -12.73
CA ILE A 63 27.49 3.26 -13.28
C ILE A 63 26.54 3.96 -12.28
N ALA A 64 26.70 3.74 -10.97
CA ALA A 64 25.88 4.44 -9.96
C ALA A 64 26.15 5.95 -9.99
N CYS A 65 27.41 6.36 -10.09
CA CYS A 65 27.79 7.77 -10.24
C CYS A 65 27.24 8.38 -11.54
N PHE A 66 27.30 7.62 -12.64
CA PHE A 66 26.71 8.05 -13.91
C PHE A 66 25.21 8.25 -13.80
N MET A 67 24.48 7.29 -13.23
CA MET A 67 23.02 7.36 -13.07
C MET A 67 22.58 8.51 -12.16
N VAL A 68 23.29 8.78 -11.06
CA VAL A 68 22.98 9.94 -10.20
C VAL A 68 23.15 11.24 -10.99
N LYS A 69 24.22 11.39 -11.77
CA LYS A 69 24.43 12.58 -12.62
C LYS A 69 23.37 12.70 -13.73
N GLU A 70 22.95 11.58 -14.31
CA GLU A 70 21.88 11.55 -15.30
C GLU A 70 20.56 12.04 -14.69
N LEU A 71 20.21 11.56 -13.50
CA LEU A 71 19.02 12.02 -12.77
C LEU A 71 19.10 13.50 -12.39
N GLN A 72 20.25 14.00 -11.95
CA GLN A 72 20.44 15.44 -11.69
C GLN A 72 20.24 16.30 -12.94
N THR A 73 20.60 15.79 -14.12
CA THR A 73 20.51 16.52 -15.40
C THR A 73 19.27 16.15 -16.21
N ASN A 74 18.38 15.32 -15.65
CA ASN A 74 17.15 14.88 -16.30
C ASN A 74 16.29 16.09 -16.66
N LYS A 75 15.96 16.23 -17.95
CA LYS A 75 15.26 17.41 -18.47
C LYS A 75 13.85 17.53 -17.91
N GLU A 76 13.14 16.41 -17.74
CA GLU A 76 11.79 16.40 -17.19
C GLU A 76 11.81 16.84 -15.73
N TYR A 77 12.74 16.30 -14.95
CA TYR A 77 12.99 16.75 -13.57
C TYR A 77 13.27 18.24 -13.50
N GLN A 78 14.24 18.74 -14.27
CA GLN A 78 14.60 20.15 -14.27
C GLN A 78 13.43 21.05 -14.69
N THR A 79 12.60 20.57 -15.61
CA THR A 79 11.41 21.29 -16.07
C THR A 79 10.43 21.48 -14.92
N PHE A 80 9.97 20.40 -14.27
CA PHE A 80 9.01 20.59 -13.19
C PHE A 80 9.68 21.20 -11.95
N ALA A 81 10.90 20.81 -11.57
CA ALA A 81 11.60 21.34 -10.39
C ALA A 81 11.67 22.87 -10.37
N THR A 82 11.85 23.51 -11.52
CA THR A 82 11.93 24.98 -11.65
C THR A 82 10.59 25.69 -11.73
N MET A 83 9.47 24.97 -11.89
CA MET A 83 8.14 25.59 -11.93
C MET A 83 7.79 26.25 -10.61
N THR A 84 7.25 27.46 -10.65
CA THR A 84 6.69 28.13 -9.47
C THR A 84 5.33 27.54 -9.09
N ASP A 85 4.89 27.78 -7.87
CA ASP A 85 3.56 27.36 -7.41
C ASP A 85 2.44 27.93 -8.29
N GLU A 86 2.58 29.18 -8.75
CA GLU A 86 1.64 29.78 -9.70
C GLU A 86 1.61 29.07 -11.05
N GLN A 87 2.74 28.57 -11.53
CA GLN A 87 2.79 27.82 -12.80
C GLN A 87 2.12 26.44 -12.64
N LEU A 88 2.34 25.76 -11.51
CA LEU A 88 1.68 24.48 -11.22
C LEU A 88 0.16 24.63 -11.11
N GLN A 89 -0.32 25.70 -10.47
CA GLN A 89 -1.75 26.00 -10.34
C GLN A 89 -2.45 26.33 -11.68
N LYS A 90 -1.68 26.70 -12.72
CA LYS A 90 -2.19 27.05 -14.05
C LYS A 90 -2.10 25.89 -15.05
N LEU A 91 -1.64 24.72 -14.63
CA LEU A 91 -1.54 23.54 -15.50
C LEU A 91 -2.93 23.13 -15.99
N ASN A 92 -3.03 22.86 -17.29
CA ASN A 92 -4.20 22.15 -17.81
C ASN A 92 -4.12 20.67 -17.42
N GLN A 93 -5.21 19.92 -17.62
CA GLN A 93 -5.27 18.52 -17.25
C GLN A 93 -4.20 17.66 -17.95
N ILE A 94 -3.98 17.86 -19.25
CA ILE A 94 -3.03 17.07 -20.05
C ILE A 94 -1.60 17.27 -19.53
N ASP A 95 -1.18 18.53 -19.37
CA ASP A 95 0.16 18.87 -18.90
C ASP A 95 0.38 18.35 -17.46
N ARG A 96 -0.66 18.40 -16.62
CA ARG A 96 -0.60 17.87 -15.26
C ARG A 96 -0.43 16.36 -15.25
N GLU A 97 -1.20 15.64 -16.06
CA GLU A 97 -1.09 14.18 -16.17
C GLU A 97 0.30 13.75 -16.67
N GLU A 98 0.87 14.48 -17.63
CA GLU A 98 2.25 14.24 -18.12
C GLU A 98 3.29 14.48 -17.02
N ILE A 99 3.19 15.59 -16.29
CA ILE A 99 4.10 15.88 -15.17
C ILE A 99 3.98 14.80 -14.07
N LEU A 100 2.77 14.36 -13.74
CA LEU A 100 2.55 13.29 -12.77
C LEU A 100 3.24 11.97 -13.21
N GLU A 101 3.16 11.63 -14.49
CA GLU A 101 3.82 10.43 -15.05
C GLU A 101 5.34 10.52 -15.02
N SER A 102 5.91 11.61 -15.52
CA SER A 102 7.36 11.83 -15.51
C SER A 102 7.89 11.82 -14.08
N THR A 103 7.19 12.50 -13.16
CA THR A 103 7.57 12.55 -11.74
C THR A 103 7.54 11.15 -11.12
N LEU A 104 6.51 10.34 -11.41
CA LEU A 104 6.43 8.96 -10.94
C LEU A 104 7.60 8.11 -11.44
N GLN A 105 7.94 8.23 -12.72
CA GLN A 105 9.07 7.50 -13.30
C GLN A 105 10.38 7.87 -12.58
N ILE A 106 10.65 9.17 -12.41
CA ILE A 106 11.85 9.66 -11.73
C ILE A 106 11.91 9.18 -10.28
N ILE A 107 10.79 9.21 -9.54
CA ILE A 107 10.74 8.68 -8.16
C ILE A 107 11.10 7.19 -8.13
N ASN A 108 10.56 6.39 -9.06
CA ASN A 108 10.87 4.96 -9.12
C ASN A 108 12.37 4.73 -9.39
N GLU A 109 12.95 5.46 -10.34
CA GLU A 109 14.38 5.38 -10.69
C GLU A 109 15.26 5.77 -9.49
N ILE A 110 14.97 6.89 -8.82
CA ILE A 110 15.68 7.35 -7.62
C ILE A 110 15.57 6.35 -6.49
N THR A 111 14.37 5.85 -6.18
CA THR A 111 14.18 4.88 -5.09
C THR A 111 15.02 3.62 -5.32
N ASN A 112 15.01 3.13 -6.57
CA ASN A 112 15.73 1.91 -6.93
C ASN A 112 17.25 2.11 -6.87
N LEU A 113 17.74 3.26 -7.34
CA LEU A 113 19.16 3.60 -7.30
C LEU A 113 19.66 3.83 -5.86
N GLN A 114 18.94 4.63 -5.08
CA GLN A 114 19.26 4.90 -3.67
C GLN A 114 19.31 3.60 -2.86
N ARG A 115 18.32 2.71 -3.03
CA ARG A 115 18.31 1.39 -2.37
C ARG A 115 19.54 0.56 -2.76
N THR A 116 19.94 0.60 -4.04
CA THR A 116 21.11 -0.12 -4.51
C THR A 116 22.39 0.41 -3.87
N ILE A 117 22.57 1.74 -3.84
CA ILE A 117 23.69 2.42 -3.17
C ILE A 117 23.73 2.04 -1.69
N PHE A 118 22.60 2.13 -1.00
CA PHE A 118 22.48 1.76 0.42
C PHE A 118 22.91 0.32 0.67
N VAL A 119 22.39 -0.65 -0.09
CA VAL A 119 22.69 -2.07 0.12
C VAL A 119 24.18 -2.35 -0.09
N MET A 120 24.79 -1.78 -1.13
CA MET A 120 26.21 -1.99 -1.42
C MET A 120 27.10 -1.37 -0.33
N LEU A 121 26.79 -0.15 0.12
CA LEU A 121 27.50 0.47 1.24
C LEU A 121 27.27 -0.27 2.55
N HIS A 122 26.06 -0.76 2.82
CA HIS A 122 25.79 -1.55 4.01
C HIS A 122 26.58 -2.87 4.00
N GLN A 123 26.76 -3.50 2.85
CA GLN A 123 27.48 -4.78 2.77
C GLN A 123 29.00 -4.62 2.90
N ASN A 124 29.57 -3.51 2.44
CA ASN A 124 31.03 -3.34 2.35
C ASN A 124 31.58 -2.27 3.31
N LYS A 125 30.76 -1.31 3.73
CA LYS A 125 31.14 -0.10 4.48
C LYS A 125 30.11 0.27 5.57
N GLU A 126 29.50 -0.73 6.23
CA GLU A 126 28.41 -0.56 7.20
C GLU A 126 28.69 0.52 8.27
N ASN A 127 29.87 0.48 8.91
CA ASN A 127 30.24 1.44 9.96
C ASN A 127 30.26 2.89 9.46
N ILE A 128 30.71 3.11 8.22
CA ILE A 128 30.76 4.45 7.60
C ILE A 128 29.34 4.91 7.29
N LEU A 129 28.52 4.04 6.68
CA LEU A 129 27.13 4.31 6.35
C LEU A 129 26.30 4.64 7.59
N MET A 130 26.40 3.81 8.64
CA MET A 130 25.67 4.04 9.88
C MET A 130 26.16 5.30 10.61
N GLY A 131 27.47 5.58 10.57
CA GLY A 131 28.04 6.83 11.10
C GLY A 131 27.54 8.08 10.37
N PHE A 132 27.31 7.98 9.04
CA PHE A 132 26.69 9.06 8.26
C PHE A 132 25.24 9.33 8.71
N TYR A 133 24.40 8.30 8.84
CA TYR A 133 23.01 8.48 9.26
C TYR A 133 22.87 8.91 10.72
N GLN A 134 23.79 8.50 11.60
CA GLN A 134 23.83 9.00 12.98
C GLN A 134 24.10 10.51 13.06
N LYS A 135 24.95 11.04 12.16
CA LYS A 135 25.25 12.47 12.07
C LYS A 135 24.17 13.26 11.34
N ASN A 136 23.40 12.58 10.47
CA ASN A 136 22.37 13.17 9.63
C ASN A 136 21.02 12.46 9.80
N PRO A 137 20.40 12.48 10.99
CA PRO A 137 19.16 11.74 11.25
C PRO A 137 17.99 12.19 10.35
N GLN A 138 18.02 13.44 9.86
CA GLN A 138 17.06 13.99 8.89
C GLN A 138 17.17 13.39 7.49
N LYS A 139 18.30 12.72 7.17
CA LYS A 139 18.55 12.05 5.88
C LYS A 139 18.14 10.58 5.90
N ASN A 140 17.61 10.07 7.02
CA ASN A 140 16.88 8.80 7.00
C ASN A 140 15.65 8.98 6.12
N SER A 141 15.74 8.54 4.88
CA SER A 141 14.79 8.85 3.84
C SER A 141 13.37 8.38 4.19
N THR A 142 12.39 9.26 3.96
CA THR A 142 10.95 8.98 4.05
C THR A 142 10.31 8.74 2.68
N LEU A 143 11.11 8.34 1.67
CA LEU A 143 10.83 8.24 0.21
C LEU A 143 9.55 7.49 -0.24
N HIS A 144 8.70 7.07 0.68
CA HIS A 144 7.65 6.11 0.44
C HIS A 144 6.25 6.70 0.60
N TYR A 145 6.09 7.91 1.15
CA TYR A 145 4.82 8.29 1.75
C TYR A 145 4.44 9.76 1.57
N ASP A 146 3.29 10.05 0.97
CA ASP A 146 2.66 11.37 1.02
C ASP A 146 2.27 11.69 2.48
N GLU A 147 2.50 12.90 2.96
CA GLU A 147 2.09 13.29 4.32
C GLU A 147 0.57 13.30 4.43
N ASN A 148 -0.16 13.54 3.33
CA ASN A 148 -1.61 13.46 3.30
C ASN A 148 -2.10 12.02 3.51
N ASP A 149 -1.31 11.02 3.11
CA ASP A 149 -1.64 9.61 3.27
C ASP A 149 -1.54 9.13 4.73
N ARG A 150 -0.92 9.92 5.62
CA ARG A 150 -0.82 9.62 7.07
C ARG A 150 -2.18 9.52 7.75
N HIS A 151 -3.21 10.08 7.11
CA HIS A 151 -4.57 10.09 7.60
C HIS A 151 -5.36 8.84 7.17
N GLY A 152 -4.80 8.02 6.27
CA GLY A 152 -5.46 6.82 5.76
C GLY A 152 -6.68 7.13 4.90
N PHE A 153 -7.48 6.10 4.62
CA PHE A 153 -8.76 6.27 3.92
C PHE A 153 -9.83 6.89 4.82
N ASP A 154 -10.85 7.54 4.24
CA ASP A 154 -12.00 8.05 4.99
C ASP A 154 -12.81 6.89 5.59
N LYS A 155 -12.52 6.58 6.85
CA LYS A 155 -13.17 5.51 7.60
C LYS A 155 -14.68 5.74 7.74
N SER A 156 -15.13 6.99 7.84
CA SER A 156 -16.53 7.32 8.15
C SER A 156 -17.49 6.84 7.06
N ILE A 157 -17.08 6.91 5.79
CA ILE A 157 -17.82 6.41 4.63
C ILE A 157 -18.12 4.92 4.82
N TYR A 158 -17.11 4.12 5.16
CA TYR A 158 -17.25 2.67 5.28
C TYR A 158 -17.97 2.24 6.56
N GLN A 159 -17.80 2.98 7.66
CA GLN A 159 -18.58 2.76 8.89
C GLN A 159 -20.08 2.94 8.65
N ASN A 160 -20.46 3.96 7.86
CA ASN A 160 -21.87 4.17 7.50
C ASN A 160 -22.42 3.01 6.66
N LYS A 161 -21.61 2.46 5.74
CA LYS A 161 -22.00 1.27 4.98
C LYS A 161 -22.13 0.03 5.87
N ILE A 162 -21.23 -0.19 6.83
CA ILE A 162 -21.38 -1.28 7.82
C ILE A 162 -22.70 -1.11 8.59
N ARG A 163 -23.01 0.10 9.08
CA ARG A 163 -24.27 0.36 9.79
C ARG A 163 -25.50 0.07 8.92
N SER A 164 -25.46 0.36 7.62
CA SER A 164 -26.58 0.06 6.72
C SER A 164 -26.90 -1.43 6.60
N LEU A 165 -25.94 -2.33 6.88
CA LEU A 165 -26.17 -3.78 6.89
C LEU A 165 -27.20 -4.22 7.93
N GLN A 166 -27.41 -3.43 8.99
CA GLN A 166 -28.40 -3.74 10.03
C GLN A 166 -29.80 -3.97 9.46
N ASN A 167 -30.15 -3.25 8.39
CA ASN A 167 -31.47 -3.30 7.77
C ASN A 167 -31.43 -3.91 6.36
N ASP A 168 -30.29 -4.46 5.92
CA ASP A 168 -30.17 -4.99 4.56
C ASP A 168 -30.86 -6.36 4.44
N ILE A 169 -31.72 -6.49 3.42
CA ILE A 169 -32.51 -7.70 3.18
C ILE A 169 -31.64 -8.93 2.93
N ARG A 170 -30.43 -8.77 2.38
CA ARG A 170 -29.49 -9.87 2.11
C ARG A 170 -28.95 -10.45 3.40
N VAL A 171 -28.68 -9.63 4.41
CA VAL A 171 -28.23 -10.08 5.74
C VAL A 171 -29.32 -10.90 6.42
N VAL A 172 -30.58 -10.43 6.36
CA VAL A 172 -31.74 -11.14 6.90
C VAL A 172 -31.97 -12.46 6.16
N SER A 173 -31.90 -12.44 4.83
CA SER A 173 -32.09 -13.62 3.98
C SER A 173 -30.99 -14.66 4.19
N PHE A 174 -29.74 -14.21 4.35
CA PHE A 174 -28.61 -15.06 4.65
C PHE A 174 -28.77 -15.76 6.01
N LYS A 175 -29.22 -15.04 7.04
CA LYS A 175 -29.49 -15.65 8.35
C LYS A 175 -30.53 -16.78 8.25
N LYS A 176 -31.65 -16.52 7.58
CA LYS A 176 -32.70 -17.54 7.36
C LYS A 176 -32.19 -18.73 6.55
N PHE A 177 -31.38 -18.46 5.53
CA PHE A 177 -30.74 -19.47 4.71
C PHE A 177 -29.85 -20.40 5.55
N CYS A 178 -28.93 -19.84 6.35
CA CYS A 178 -28.06 -20.62 7.22
C CYS A 178 -28.80 -21.44 8.28
N SER A 179 -29.91 -20.93 8.82
CA SER A 179 -30.75 -21.70 9.76
C SER A 179 -31.37 -22.96 9.14
N ASN A 180 -31.42 -23.04 7.81
CA ASN A 180 -31.94 -24.19 7.07
C ASN A 180 -30.82 -25.10 6.51
N GLU A 181 -29.55 -24.76 6.73
CA GLU A 181 -28.43 -25.60 6.28
C GLU A 181 -28.34 -26.87 7.14
N PRO A 182 -28.08 -28.04 6.52
CA PRO A 182 -27.85 -29.27 7.26
C PRO A 182 -26.60 -29.18 8.13
N VAL A 183 -26.67 -29.76 9.32
CA VAL A 183 -25.53 -29.82 10.25
C VAL A 183 -24.41 -30.67 9.62
N PRO A 184 -23.16 -30.19 9.59
CA PRO A 184 -22.04 -30.97 9.10
C PRO A 184 -21.85 -32.26 9.92
N SER A 185 -21.73 -33.39 9.24
CA SER A 185 -21.38 -34.69 9.78
C SER A 185 -20.23 -35.30 8.97
N PRO A 186 -19.47 -36.26 9.51
CA PRO A 186 -18.39 -36.92 8.76
C PRO A 186 -18.86 -37.51 7.43
N GLU A 187 -20.11 -37.95 7.36
CA GLU A 187 -20.74 -38.58 6.19
C GLU A 187 -21.12 -37.58 5.09
N ASN A 188 -21.33 -36.30 5.43
CA ASN A 188 -21.74 -35.26 4.49
C ASN A 188 -20.69 -34.15 4.29
N LEU A 189 -19.48 -34.32 4.84
CA LEU A 189 -18.44 -33.29 4.89
C LEU A 189 -18.08 -32.75 3.50
N GLU A 190 -17.89 -33.61 2.50
CA GLU A 190 -17.58 -33.20 1.13
C GLU A 190 -18.75 -32.44 0.48
N ALA A 191 -19.99 -32.87 0.73
CA ALA A 191 -21.17 -32.16 0.26
C ALA A 191 -21.30 -30.78 0.94
N PHE A 192 -20.96 -30.68 2.22
CA PHE A 192 -20.93 -29.41 2.95
C PHE A 192 -19.85 -28.47 2.41
N LYS A 193 -18.61 -28.95 2.20
CA LYS A 193 -17.53 -28.15 1.59
C LYS A 193 -17.95 -27.58 0.24
N ASN A 194 -18.51 -28.44 -0.63
CA ASN A 194 -18.99 -28.00 -1.94
C ASN A 194 -20.09 -26.94 -1.82
N ARG A 195 -21.07 -27.10 -0.92
CA ARG A 195 -22.10 -26.08 -0.67
C ARG A 195 -21.52 -24.79 -0.09
N TYR A 196 -20.53 -24.91 0.80
CA TYR A 196 -19.86 -23.75 1.36
C TYR A 196 -19.23 -22.91 0.26
N GLU A 197 -18.45 -23.54 -0.63
CA GLU A 197 -17.75 -22.85 -1.73
C GLU A 197 -18.72 -22.32 -2.80
N THR A 198 -19.76 -23.08 -3.15
CA THR A 198 -20.63 -22.75 -4.29
C THR A 198 -21.87 -21.92 -3.93
N VAL A 199 -22.29 -21.90 -2.66
CA VAL A 199 -23.54 -21.24 -2.24
C VAL A 199 -23.34 -20.30 -1.06
N VAL A 200 -22.70 -20.75 0.02
CA VAL A 200 -22.55 -19.95 1.26
C VAL A 200 -21.59 -18.79 1.01
N LEU A 201 -20.38 -19.08 0.53
CA LEU A 201 -19.32 -18.10 0.33
C LEU A 201 -19.74 -17.00 -0.65
N PRO A 202 -20.35 -17.27 -1.83
CA PRO A 202 -20.85 -16.22 -2.71
C PRO A 202 -21.85 -15.27 -2.05
N LYS A 203 -22.77 -15.78 -1.21
CA LYS A 203 -23.72 -14.94 -0.46
C LYS A 203 -23.04 -14.06 0.57
N VAL A 204 -22.01 -14.58 1.23
CA VAL A 204 -21.20 -13.81 2.18
C VAL A 204 -20.43 -12.71 1.45
N GLN A 205 -19.79 -13.05 0.33
CA GLN A 205 -19.06 -12.09 -0.51
C GLN A 205 -19.99 -11.01 -1.06
N GLU A 206 -21.22 -11.35 -1.44
CA GLU A 206 -22.24 -10.37 -1.85
C GLU A 206 -22.52 -9.36 -0.75
N ILE A 207 -22.71 -9.80 0.51
CA ILE A 207 -22.95 -8.93 1.66
C ILE A 207 -21.74 -8.04 1.95
N VAL A 208 -20.53 -8.60 1.93
CA VAL A 208 -19.29 -7.83 2.17
C VAL A 208 -19.05 -6.79 1.08
N SER A 209 -19.38 -7.10 -0.17
CA SER A 209 -19.25 -6.18 -1.31
C SER A 209 -20.09 -4.91 -1.17
N LEU A 210 -21.12 -4.91 -0.31
CA LEU A 210 -21.94 -3.73 -0.02
C LEU A 210 -21.18 -2.66 0.78
N ILE A 211 -20.20 -3.10 1.57
CA ILE A 211 -19.28 -2.20 2.27
C ILE A 211 -18.28 -1.68 1.24
N GLU A 212 -17.48 -2.58 0.69
CA GLU A 212 -16.54 -2.29 -0.40
C GLU A 212 -16.12 -3.61 -1.08
N PRO A 213 -16.08 -3.67 -2.43
CA PRO A 213 -15.80 -4.92 -3.16
C PRO A 213 -14.45 -5.59 -2.88
N ASN A 214 -13.37 -4.85 -2.66
CA ASN A 214 -12.06 -5.43 -2.36
C ASN A 214 -12.00 -6.13 -1.00
N LEU A 215 -12.87 -5.79 -0.05
CA LEU A 215 -12.93 -6.48 1.25
C LEU A 215 -13.27 -7.96 1.16
N VAL A 216 -13.86 -8.44 0.06
CA VAL A 216 -14.15 -9.87 -0.14
C VAL A 216 -12.91 -10.75 -0.19
N LYS A 217 -11.73 -10.14 -0.40
CA LYS A 217 -10.42 -10.82 -0.42
C LYS A 217 -9.90 -11.11 0.99
N LEU A 218 -10.55 -10.58 2.02
CA LEU A 218 -10.08 -10.62 3.40
C LEU A 218 -11.01 -11.46 4.26
N ASP A 219 -10.53 -12.63 4.73
CA ASP A 219 -11.30 -13.54 5.59
C ASP A 219 -11.80 -12.87 6.88
N ILE A 220 -11.05 -11.88 7.39
CA ILE A 220 -11.47 -11.11 8.56
C ILE A 220 -12.80 -10.37 8.34
N PHE A 221 -13.19 -10.05 7.10
CA PHE A 221 -14.50 -9.45 6.79
C PHE A 221 -15.57 -10.49 6.43
N LEU A 222 -15.19 -11.65 5.90
CA LEU A 222 -16.12 -12.76 5.62
C LEU A 222 -16.57 -13.46 6.91
N ASN A 223 -15.64 -13.71 7.83
CA ASN A 223 -15.86 -14.49 9.04
C ASN A 223 -16.97 -13.94 9.95
N PRO A 224 -17.07 -12.62 10.23
CA PRO A 224 -18.18 -12.09 11.02
C PRO A 224 -19.55 -12.40 10.42
N ILE A 225 -19.70 -12.28 9.10
CA ILE A 225 -20.96 -12.59 8.41
C ILE A 225 -21.28 -14.08 8.54
N ILE A 226 -20.29 -14.96 8.32
CA ILE A 226 -20.44 -16.41 8.48
C ILE A 226 -20.88 -16.75 9.91
N GLN A 227 -20.17 -16.23 10.92
CA GLN A 227 -20.46 -16.43 12.34
C GLN A 227 -21.88 -16.00 12.71
N TYR A 228 -22.33 -14.88 12.14
CA TYR A 228 -23.72 -14.44 12.30
C TYR A 228 -24.71 -15.40 11.65
N GLY A 229 -24.45 -15.82 10.41
CA GLY A 229 -25.26 -16.80 9.68
C GLY A 229 -25.47 -18.07 10.51
N VAL A 230 -24.38 -18.69 10.96
CA VAL A 230 -24.40 -19.94 11.75
C VAL A 230 -24.83 -19.75 13.21
N GLY A 231 -25.07 -18.51 13.65
CA GLY A 231 -25.58 -18.22 15.00
C GLY A 231 -24.55 -18.27 16.12
N GLN A 232 -23.26 -18.20 15.80
CA GLN A 232 -22.19 -18.04 16.80
C GLN A 232 -22.18 -16.63 17.41
N ILE A 233 -22.63 -15.62 16.65
CA ILE A 233 -22.79 -14.24 17.12
C ILE A 233 -24.15 -13.69 16.69
N ASP A 234 -24.63 -12.67 17.41
CA ASP A 234 -25.82 -11.91 17.04
C ASP A 234 -25.48 -10.81 16.00
N LEU A 235 -26.51 -10.15 15.48
CA LEU A 235 -26.34 -9.08 14.49
C LEU A 235 -25.47 -7.94 15.03
N LYS A 236 -25.63 -7.59 16.31
CA LYS A 236 -24.84 -6.53 16.95
C LYS A 236 -23.36 -6.93 17.03
N GLY A 237 -23.07 -8.18 17.39
CA GLY A 237 -21.72 -8.74 17.42
C GLY A 237 -21.08 -8.76 16.03
N MET A 238 -21.85 -9.10 14.99
CA MET A 238 -21.39 -9.03 13.60
C MET A 238 -20.95 -7.62 13.20
N LEU A 239 -21.84 -6.63 13.41
CA LEU A 239 -21.56 -5.23 13.08
C LEU A 239 -20.36 -4.69 13.87
N LYS A 240 -20.24 -5.05 15.15
CA LYS A 240 -19.09 -4.68 16.00
C LYS A 240 -17.78 -5.23 15.45
N LYS A 241 -17.72 -6.53 15.11
CA LYS A 241 -16.50 -7.14 14.56
C LYS A 241 -16.10 -6.53 13.21
N LEU A 242 -17.07 -6.23 12.35
CA LEU A 242 -16.80 -5.55 11.08
C LEU A 242 -16.20 -4.16 11.29
N ASP A 243 -16.71 -3.39 12.26
CA ASP A 243 -16.21 -2.06 12.60
C ASP A 243 -14.82 -2.11 13.26
N GLU A 244 -14.57 -3.11 14.12
CA GLU A 244 -13.25 -3.40 14.70
C GLU A 244 -12.23 -3.73 13.61
N ASN A 245 -12.58 -4.61 12.66
CA ASN A 245 -11.72 -4.97 11.53
C ASN A 245 -11.46 -3.78 10.61
N LEU A 246 -12.48 -2.95 10.32
CA LEU A 246 -12.31 -1.72 9.56
C LEU A 246 -11.40 -0.72 10.27
N THR A 247 -11.50 -0.62 11.60
CA THR A 247 -10.63 0.25 12.41
C THR A 247 -9.19 -0.24 12.38
N ALA A 248 -8.96 -1.55 12.52
CA ALA A 248 -7.62 -2.12 12.39
C ALA A 248 -7.03 -1.86 10.99
N LEU A 249 -7.83 -2.06 9.94
CA LEU A 249 -7.43 -1.78 8.57
C LEU A 249 -7.13 -0.27 8.37
N HIS A 250 -7.92 0.61 8.98
CA HIS A 250 -7.65 2.05 8.94
C HIS A 250 -6.34 2.45 9.65
N GLU A 251 -6.01 1.83 10.78
CA GLU A 251 -4.71 2.08 11.42
C GLU A 251 -3.55 1.57 10.56
N ILE A 252 -3.70 0.40 9.92
CA ILE A 252 -2.74 -0.07 8.90
C ILE A 252 -2.63 0.97 7.78
N SER A 253 -3.75 1.53 7.33
CA SER A 253 -3.73 2.55 6.28
C SER A 253 -2.98 3.83 6.68
N LYS A 254 -2.92 4.16 7.97
CA LYS A 254 -2.16 5.32 8.45
C LYS A 254 -0.67 5.00 8.58
N VAL A 255 -0.35 3.87 9.22
CA VAL A 255 1.02 3.39 9.42
C VAL A 255 1.70 3.15 8.08
N GLU A 256 0.97 2.48 7.18
CA GLU A 256 1.44 2.18 5.85
C GLU A 256 1.08 3.25 4.85
N TYR A 257 0.54 4.41 5.24
CA TYR A 257 0.21 5.53 4.34
C TYR A 257 -0.57 5.12 3.08
N CYS A 258 -1.64 4.33 3.25
CA CYS A 258 -2.54 3.92 2.19
C CYS A 258 -3.75 4.86 2.12
N PRO A 259 -3.83 5.75 1.11
CA PRO A 259 -4.92 6.74 1.02
C PRO A 259 -6.27 6.19 0.59
N THR A 260 -6.38 4.91 0.19
CA THR A 260 -7.67 4.24 -0.06
C THR A 260 -7.75 2.91 0.65
N LEU A 261 -8.99 2.48 0.88
CA LEU A 261 -9.29 1.14 1.36
C LEU A 261 -8.73 0.07 0.41
N GLU A 262 -8.85 0.24 -0.92
CA GLU A 262 -8.31 -0.70 -1.90
C GLU A 262 -6.79 -0.89 -1.74
N MET A 263 -6.03 0.21 -1.62
CA MET A 263 -4.59 0.14 -1.38
C MET A 263 -4.30 -0.55 -0.06
N THR A 264 -5.08 -0.23 0.97
CA THR A 264 -4.92 -0.84 2.29
C THR A 264 -5.18 -2.35 2.25
N VAL A 265 -6.15 -2.81 1.46
CA VAL A 265 -6.40 -4.24 1.24
C VAL A 265 -5.22 -4.90 0.53
N LYS A 266 -4.67 -4.27 -0.51
CA LYS A 266 -3.47 -4.77 -1.21
C LYS A 266 -2.27 -4.85 -0.25
N GLU A 267 -2.06 -3.81 0.55
CA GLU A 267 -1.00 -3.76 1.57
C GLU A 267 -1.19 -4.84 2.64
N TYR A 268 -2.41 -4.99 3.16
CA TYR A 268 -2.74 -6.02 4.13
C TYR A 268 -2.39 -7.42 3.61
N LEU A 269 -2.80 -7.74 2.37
CA LEU A 269 -2.50 -9.03 1.74
C LEU A 269 -1.00 -9.23 1.53
N PHE A 270 -0.28 -8.16 1.16
CA PHE A 270 1.18 -8.20 1.02
C PHE A 270 1.86 -8.49 2.37
N LEU A 271 1.49 -7.76 3.43
CA LEU A 271 2.02 -7.95 4.78
C LEU A 271 1.71 -9.36 5.32
N GLU A 272 0.50 -9.86 5.08
CA GLU A 272 0.11 -11.22 5.46
C GLU A 272 0.94 -12.27 4.71
N ALA A 273 1.14 -12.10 3.41
CA ALA A 273 2.00 -12.98 2.61
C ALA A 273 3.46 -12.96 3.09
N MET A 274 3.99 -11.79 3.44
CA MET A 274 5.34 -11.64 3.99
C MET A 274 5.50 -12.33 5.36
N ASN A 275 4.51 -12.19 6.24
CA ASN A 275 4.50 -12.87 7.54
C ASN A 275 4.40 -14.40 7.38
N ASN A 276 3.57 -14.86 6.45
CA ASN A 276 3.43 -16.27 6.14
C ASN A 276 4.69 -16.86 5.47
N ALA A 277 5.38 -16.09 4.62
CA ALA A 277 6.67 -16.50 4.04
C ALA A 277 7.76 -16.69 5.10
N GLY A 278 7.71 -15.94 6.21
CA GLY A 278 8.51 -16.17 7.41
C GLY A 278 8.18 -17.51 8.08
N LYS A 279 6.89 -17.82 8.26
CA LYS A 279 6.42 -19.08 8.86
C LYS A 279 6.69 -20.33 8.00
N VAL A 280 6.69 -20.21 6.67
CA VAL A 280 7.03 -21.33 5.77
C VAL A 280 8.53 -21.68 5.83
N LYS A 281 9.40 -20.71 6.13
CA LYS A 281 10.83 -21.00 6.36
C LYS A 281 11.11 -21.70 7.69
N GLU A 282 10.27 -21.52 8.71
CA GLU A 282 10.38 -22.23 9.98
C GLU A 282 9.84 -23.68 9.93
N LEU A 283 9.14 -24.06 8.86
CA LEU A 283 8.58 -25.40 8.66
C LEU A 283 9.42 -26.31 7.75
N GLN A 284 10.67 -25.95 7.44
CA GLN A 284 11.64 -26.94 6.96
C GLN A 284 12.40 -27.53 8.16
N PRO A 285 12.17 -28.79 8.55
CA PRO A 285 13.08 -29.47 9.44
C PRO A 285 14.45 -29.53 8.77
N SER A 286 15.47 -29.03 9.47
CA SER A 286 16.84 -29.39 9.17
C SER A 286 17.01 -30.89 9.45
N LYS A 287 17.28 -31.64 8.37
CA LYS A 287 17.68 -33.07 8.28
C LYS A 287 16.56 -34.10 8.33
#